data_AF-A0A552IBU9-F1
#
_entry.id   AF-A0A552IBU9-F1
#
_cell.length_a   1.000
_cell.length_b   1.000
_cell.length_c   1.000
_cell.angle_alpha   90.00
_cell.angle_beta   90.00
_cell.angle_gamma   90.00
#
_symmetry.space_group_name_H-M   'P 1'
#
loop_
_entity.id
_entity.type
_entity.pdbx_description
1 polymer ?
#
loop_
_entity_poly.entity_id
_entity_poly.type
_entity_poly.pdbx_seq_one_letter_code
_entity_poly.pdbx_strand_id
1 'polypeptide(L)'
;MGEKIKMVVDSSVPIESKSIQAGQLPVVMLQLLTGSQTQDGRAAGIFTADDLIKILLYVRAARKLPQSLEQFTKDIGSNSTGIPGLEPNEIIDLYQKITDHANLWTPVEGLVKEQASSLKVASDDIVRIGGQVINTINKMDRTYALTGFS
;
A
#
# COMPACT_ATOMS: atom_id res chain seq x y z
N MET A 1 1.80 50.88 -6.57
CA MET A 1 0.76 50.16 -5.81
C MET A 1 0.71 48.75 -6.40
N GLY A 2 1.36 47.77 -5.78
CA GLY A 2 1.47 46.40 -6.32
C GLY A 2 0.67 45.44 -5.46
N GLU A 3 -0.36 44.84 -6.03
CA GLU A 3 -1.29 43.93 -5.37
C GLU A 3 -0.59 42.58 -5.08
N LYS A 4 -0.47 42.22 -3.79
CA LYS A 4 0.03 40.90 -3.38
C LYS A 4 -1.08 39.87 -3.57
N ILE A 5 -0.92 38.99 -4.56
CA ILE A 5 -1.76 37.79 -4.67
C ILE A 5 -1.41 36.86 -3.50
N LYS A 6 -2.36 36.72 -2.58
CA LYS A 6 -2.31 35.75 -1.47
C LYS A 6 -2.73 34.39 -2.03
N MET A 7 -1.76 33.51 -2.26
CA MET A 7 -2.05 32.10 -2.55
C MET A 7 -2.59 31.46 -1.27
N VAL A 8 -3.91 31.37 -1.16
CA VAL A 8 -4.58 30.61 -0.09
C VAL A 8 -4.57 29.16 -0.52
N VAL A 9 -3.57 28.41 -0.06
CA VAL A 9 -3.67 26.95 0.00
C VAL A 9 -4.64 26.66 1.13
N ASP A 10 -5.86 26.30 0.78
CA ASP A 10 -6.86 25.84 1.74
C ASP A 10 -6.44 24.44 2.24
N SER A 11 -5.53 24.40 3.21
CA SER A 11 -5.01 23.17 3.81
C SER A 11 -5.86 22.68 4.98
N SER A 12 -7.15 23.04 5.04
CA SER A 12 -8.02 22.73 6.18
C SER A 12 -8.70 21.36 6.11
N VAL A 13 -8.24 20.43 5.27
CA VAL A 13 -8.64 19.03 5.40
C VAL A 13 -7.66 18.36 6.36
N PRO A 14 -8.05 18.06 7.62
CA PRO A 14 -7.23 17.22 8.47
C PRO A 14 -7.13 15.84 7.81
N ILE A 15 -5.95 15.52 7.28
CA ILE A 15 -5.63 14.15 6.91
C ILE A 15 -5.43 13.41 8.23
N GLU A 16 -6.50 12.80 8.74
CA GLU A 16 -6.44 11.94 9.91
C GLU A 16 -5.70 10.65 9.49
N SER A 17 -4.37 10.67 9.57
CA SER A 17 -3.56 9.48 9.29
C SER A 17 -3.57 8.59 10.52
N LYS A 18 -4.43 7.57 10.52
CA LYS A 18 -4.35 6.50 11.51
C LYS A 18 -2.96 5.85 11.43
N SER A 19 -2.17 5.95 12.48
CA SER A 19 -0.84 5.34 12.51
C SER A 19 -0.95 3.82 12.43
N ILE A 20 -0.23 3.23 11.48
CA ILE A 20 -0.11 1.78 11.34
C ILE A 20 1.21 1.38 11.96
N GLN A 21 1.18 0.50 12.95
CA GLN A 21 2.41 -0.05 13.52
C GLN A 21 3.15 -0.86 12.45
N ALA A 22 4.49 -0.81 12.41
CA ALA A 22 5.29 -1.47 11.37
C ALA A 22 4.97 -2.97 11.20
N GLY A 23 4.63 -3.67 12.29
CA GLY A 23 4.22 -5.08 12.25
C GLY A 23 2.82 -5.34 11.67
N GLN A 24 1.96 -4.33 11.59
CA GLN A 24 0.60 -4.43 11.04
C GLN A 24 0.55 -4.02 9.55
N LEU A 25 1.60 -3.38 9.04
CA LEU A 25 1.65 -2.85 7.68
C LEU A 25 1.40 -3.91 6.59
N PRO A 26 1.92 -5.15 6.68
CA PRO A 26 1.62 -6.18 5.69
C PRO A 26 0.14 -6.60 5.68
N VAL A 27 -0.47 -6.71 6.87
CA VAL A 27 -1.87 -7.12 7.04
C VAL A 27 -2.79 -6.04 6.51
N VAL A 28 -2.55 -4.78 6.87
CA VAL A 28 -3.34 -3.65 6.38
C VAL A 28 -3.18 -3.49 4.87
N MET A 29 -1.97 -3.67 4.33
CA MET A 29 -1.78 -3.66 2.88
C MET A 29 -2.57 -4.77 2.22
N LEU A 30 -2.48 -6.02 2.69
CA LEU A 30 -3.28 -7.09 2.11
C LEU A 30 -4.79 -6.78 2.15
N GLN A 31 -5.30 -6.26 3.26
CA GLN A 31 -6.70 -5.87 3.37
C GLN A 31 -7.09 -4.77 2.37
N LEU A 32 -6.16 -3.86 2.06
CA LEU A 32 -6.33 -2.86 1.01
C LEU A 32 -6.35 -3.52 -0.38
N LEU A 33 -5.40 -4.45 -0.62
CA LEU A 33 -5.26 -5.17 -1.89
C LEU A 33 -6.49 -6.04 -2.21
N THR A 34 -7.06 -6.67 -1.19
CA THR A 34 -8.24 -7.53 -1.29
C THR A 34 -9.55 -6.74 -1.21
N GLY A 35 -9.49 -5.42 -0.99
CA GLY A 35 -10.68 -4.58 -0.82
C GLY A 35 -11.47 -4.88 0.47
N SER A 36 -10.90 -5.58 1.44
CA SER A 36 -11.57 -5.85 2.72
C SER A 36 -11.54 -4.67 3.70
N GLN A 37 -10.78 -3.61 3.40
CA GLN A 37 -10.81 -2.33 4.12
C GLN A 37 -11.68 -1.33 3.34
N THR A 38 -12.89 -1.05 3.82
CA THR A 38 -13.84 -0.10 3.22
C THR A 38 -14.13 1.03 4.21
N GLN A 39 -13.18 1.95 4.37
CA GLN A 39 -13.52 3.31 4.78
C GLN A 39 -13.30 4.21 3.56
N ASP A 40 -14.32 5.02 3.25
CA ASP A 40 -14.33 6.06 2.20
C ASP A 40 -14.72 5.67 0.76
N GLY A 41 -15.65 4.73 0.59
CA GLY A 41 -16.53 4.73 -0.60
C GLY A 41 -15.88 4.41 -1.95
N ARG A 42 -14.62 3.98 -2.00
CA ARG A 42 -14.10 3.26 -3.16
C ARG A 42 -14.64 1.84 -3.13
N ALA A 43 -15.23 1.40 -4.24
CA ALA A 43 -15.63 0.01 -4.39
C ALA A 43 -14.46 -0.91 -4.03
N ALA A 44 -14.73 -1.90 -3.18
CA ALA A 44 -13.77 -2.94 -2.85
C ALA A 44 -13.27 -3.62 -4.14
N GLY A 45 -11.96 -3.73 -4.29
CA GLY A 45 -11.30 -4.37 -5.44
C GLY A 45 -10.97 -3.35 -6.55
N ILE A 46 -9.78 -3.31 -7.12
CA ILE A 46 -8.69 -4.28 -7.22
C ILE A 46 -7.43 -3.43 -7.15
N PHE A 47 -6.48 -3.76 -6.27
CA PHE A 47 -5.13 -3.26 -6.47
C PHE A 47 -4.64 -3.74 -7.83
N THR A 48 -4.47 -2.80 -8.75
CA THR A 48 -4.11 -3.11 -10.13
C THR A 48 -2.59 -3.17 -10.30
N ALA A 49 -2.15 -3.72 -11.43
CA ALA A 49 -0.75 -3.60 -11.83
C ALA A 49 -0.33 -2.13 -11.93
N ASP A 50 -1.22 -1.23 -12.34
CA ASP A 50 -0.96 0.20 -12.43
C ASP A 50 -0.74 0.83 -11.05
N ASP A 51 -1.45 0.38 -10.01
CA ASP A 51 -1.25 0.87 -8.65
C ASP A 51 0.11 0.42 -8.09
N LEU A 52 0.50 -0.83 -8.35
CA LEU A 52 1.84 -1.32 -8.03
C LEU A 52 2.92 -0.51 -8.75
N ILE A 53 2.74 -0.28 -10.05
CA ILE A 53 3.69 0.51 -10.86
C ILE A 53 3.84 1.92 -10.27
N LYS A 54 2.75 2.58 -9.86
CA LYS A 54 2.81 3.90 -9.22
C LYS A 54 3.60 3.87 -7.91
N ILE A 55 3.39 2.87 -7.06
CA ILE A 55 4.17 2.71 -5.82
C ILE A 55 5.66 2.51 -6.14
N LEU A 56 5.98 1.63 -7.09
CA LEU A 56 7.37 1.37 -7.48
C LEU A 56 8.04 2.60 -8.13
N LEU A 57 7.29 3.40 -8.90
CA LEU A 57 7.76 4.66 -9.45
C LEU A 57 8.04 5.68 -8.35
N TYR A 58 7.15 5.81 -7.36
CA TYR A 58 7.39 6.63 -6.17
C TYR A 58 8.66 6.17 -5.42
N VAL A 59 8.79 4.89 -5.11
CA VAL A 59 9.95 4.33 -4.39
C VAL A 59 11.25 4.60 -5.16
N ARG A 60 11.24 4.41 -6.48
CA ARG A 60 12.39 4.69 -7.34
C ARG A 60 12.74 6.18 -7.37
N ALA A 61 11.75 7.07 -7.42
CA ALA A 61 11.97 8.51 -7.42
C ALA A 61 12.52 8.99 -6.07
N ALA A 62 11.92 8.52 -4.96
CA ALA A 62 12.37 8.80 -3.61
C ALA A 62 13.83 8.42 -3.38
N ARG A 63 14.24 7.20 -3.78
CA ARG A 63 15.64 6.73 -3.65
C ARG A 63 16.65 7.50 -4.50
N LYS A 64 16.21 8.34 -5.44
CA LYS A 64 17.08 9.21 -6.25
C LYS A 64 17.23 10.61 -5.66
N LEU A 65 16.49 10.94 -4.60
CA LEU A 65 16.57 12.27 -4.00
C LEU A 65 17.97 12.52 -3.41
N PRO A 66 18.55 13.72 -3.59
CA PRO A 66 19.79 14.10 -2.93
C PRO A 66 19.70 13.91 -1.42
N GLN A 67 20.75 13.32 -0.83
CA GLN A 67 20.83 13.09 0.61
C GLN A 67 21.92 13.95 1.28
N SER A 68 22.80 14.54 0.48
CA SER A 68 23.90 15.39 0.94
C SER A 68 23.52 16.86 0.82
N LEU A 69 23.57 17.56 1.95
CA LEU A 69 23.37 19.01 2.00
C LEU A 69 24.41 19.75 1.16
N GLU A 70 25.68 19.34 1.23
CA GLU A 70 26.77 19.95 0.48
C GLU A 70 26.55 19.83 -1.04
N GLN A 71 26.17 18.64 -1.50
CA GLN A 71 25.91 18.43 -2.93
C GLN A 71 24.68 19.24 -3.37
N PHE A 72 23.64 19.27 -2.54
CA PHE A 72 22.42 20.00 -2.85
C PHE A 72 22.61 21.51 -2.89
N THR A 73 23.33 22.10 -1.92
CA THR A 73 23.64 23.55 -1.94
C THR A 73 24.51 23.92 -3.13
N LYS A 74 25.43 23.03 -3.53
CA LYS A 74 26.23 23.19 -4.76
C LYS A 74 25.37 23.15 -6.02
N ASP A 75 24.41 22.23 -6.09
CA ASP A 75 23.52 22.07 -7.25
C ASP A 75 22.56 23.27 -7.42
N ILE A 76 22.04 23.81 -6.31
CA ILE A 76 21.15 24.99 -6.34
C ILE A 76 21.92 26.33 -6.36
N GLY A 77 23.23 26.31 -6.15
CA GLY A 77 24.10 27.49 -6.17
C GLY A 77 23.91 28.45 -5.00
N SER A 78 23.26 28.02 -3.91
CA SER A 78 23.03 28.85 -2.73
C SER A 78 23.03 28.03 -1.44
N ASN A 79 23.54 28.64 -0.37
CA ASN A 79 23.53 28.07 0.98
C ASN A 79 22.28 28.47 1.79
N SER A 80 21.46 29.38 1.27
CA SER A 80 20.21 29.80 1.89
C SER A 80 19.24 30.34 0.85
N THR A 81 17.94 30.16 1.08
CA THR A 81 16.89 30.74 0.24
C THR A 81 16.28 31.99 0.87
N GLY A 82 16.47 32.20 2.18
CA GLY A 82 15.83 33.27 2.96
C GLY A 82 14.34 33.03 3.19
N ILE A 83 13.83 31.85 2.85
CA ILE A 83 12.41 31.49 2.93
C ILE A 83 12.27 30.32 3.90
N PRO A 84 11.67 30.53 5.09
CA PRO A 84 11.43 29.46 6.04
C PRO A 84 10.61 28.31 5.42
N GLY A 85 11.01 27.07 5.67
CA GLY A 85 10.45 25.86 5.08
C GLY A 85 11.03 25.50 3.71
N LEU A 86 11.87 26.37 3.13
CA LEU A 86 12.60 26.13 1.89
C LEU A 86 14.12 26.33 2.09
N GLU A 87 14.60 26.37 3.33
CA GLU A 87 16.04 26.38 3.55
C GLU A 87 16.66 25.03 3.14
N PRO A 88 17.89 25.02 2.60
CA PRO A 88 18.47 23.80 2.05
C PRO A 88 18.56 22.63 3.03
N ASN A 89 18.79 22.90 4.32
CA ASN A 89 18.78 21.89 5.38
C ASN A 89 17.39 21.29 5.59
N GLU A 90 16.33 22.10 5.59
CA GLU A 90 14.96 21.64 5.77
C GLU A 90 14.50 20.75 4.61
N ILE A 91 14.90 21.10 3.38
CA ILE A 91 14.62 20.29 2.18
C ILE A 91 15.35 18.95 2.25
N ILE A 92 16.62 18.94 2.66
CA ILE A 92 17.39 17.71 2.80
C ILE A 92 16.83 16.81 3.90
N ASP A 93 16.44 17.37 5.04
CA ASP A 93 15.77 16.62 6.11
C ASP A 93 14.47 15.96 5.60
N LEU A 94 13.71 16.66 4.76
CA LEU A 94 12.52 16.11 4.12
C LEU A 94 12.89 14.99 3.12
N TYR A 95 13.91 15.18 2.29
CA TYR A 95 14.36 14.17 1.32
C TYR A 95 14.86 12.91 2.02
N GLN A 96 15.54 13.04 3.15
CA GLN A 96 15.97 11.90 3.97
C GLN A 96 14.76 11.12 4.48
N LYS A 97 13.77 11.80 5.07
CA LYS A 97 12.52 11.17 5.53
C LYS A 97 11.77 10.44 4.41
N ILE A 98 11.72 11.01 3.21
CA ILE A 98 11.08 10.39 2.04
C ILE A 98 11.85 9.14 1.60
N THR A 99 13.18 9.21 1.55
CA THR A 99 14.05 8.07 1.22
C THR A 99 13.92 6.95 2.25
N ASP A 100 13.93 7.27 3.54
CA ASP A 100 13.73 6.31 4.62
C ASP A 100 12.38 5.62 4.51
N HIS A 101 11.32 6.38 4.25
CA HIS A 101 9.99 5.82 4.00
C HIS A 101 9.99 4.87 2.79
N ALA A 102 10.64 5.24 1.68
CA ALA A 102 10.75 4.37 0.51
C ALA A 102 11.60 3.10 0.75
N ASN A 103 12.51 3.13 1.72
CA ASN A 103 13.29 1.95 2.12
C ASN A 103 12.45 0.94 2.91
N LEU A 104 11.39 1.38 3.60
CA LEU A 104 10.43 0.49 4.25
C LEU A 104 9.58 -0.33 3.26
N TRP A 105 9.52 0.05 1.97
CA TRP A 105 8.72 -0.68 0.98
C TRP A 105 9.22 -2.10 0.71
N THR A 106 10.54 -2.29 0.64
CA THR A 106 11.13 -3.61 0.32
C THR A 106 10.65 -4.75 1.23
N PRO A 107 10.71 -4.61 2.58
CA PRO A 107 10.19 -5.66 3.46
C PRO A 107 8.65 -5.82 3.36
N VAL A 108 7.91 -4.73 3.13
CA VAL A 108 6.44 -4.78 2.95
C VAL A 108 6.07 -5.59 1.71
N GLU A 109 6.74 -5.35 0.58
CA GLU A 109 6.51 -6.07 -0.67
C GLU A 109 6.71 -7.58 -0.51
N GLY A 110 7.77 -7.99 0.22
CA GLY A 110 8.03 -9.39 0.52
C GLY A 110 6.90 -10.04 1.32
N LEU A 111 6.51 -9.41 2.43
CA LEU A 111 5.48 -9.95 3.33
C LEU A 111 4.09 -10.00 2.67
N VAL A 112 3.77 -9.02 1.83
CA VAL A 112 2.52 -9.01 1.04
C VAL A 112 2.50 -10.19 0.06
N LYS A 113 3.60 -10.45 -0.66
CA LYS A 113 3.70 -11.58 -1.60
C LYS A 113 3.56 -12.92 -0.89
N GLU A 114 4.23 -13.07 0.26
CA GLU A 114 4.15 -14.27 1.09
C GLU A 114 2.71 -14.53 1.54
N GLN A 115 2.05 -13.52 2.11
CA GLN A 115 0.69 -13.67 2.60
C GLN A 115 -0.31 -13.95 1.47
N ALA A 116 -0.13 -13.34 0.29
CA ALA A 116 -0.94 -13.62 -0.89
C ALA A 116 -0.78 -15.07 -1.37
N SER A 117 0.44 -15.60 -1.37
CA SER A 117 0.72 -17.00 -1.69
C SER A 117 0.04 -17.96 -0.69
N SER A 118 0.18 -17.69 0.61
CA SER A 118 -0.46 -18.47 1.67
C SER A 118 -1.99 -18.47 1.54
N LEU A 119 -2.58 -17.32 1.21
CA LEU A 119 -4.02 -17.21 0.96
C LEU A 119 -4.47 -18.02 -0.26
N LYS A 120 -3.66 -18.07 -1.33
CA LYS A 120 -3.94 -18.88 -2.52
C LYS A 120 -3.97 -20.37 -2.18
N VAL A 121 -2.96 -20.85 -1.45
CA VAL A 121 -2.89 -22.26 -1.01
C VAL A 121 -4.10 -22.61 -0.14
N ALA A 122 -4.41 -21.79 0.85
CA ALA A 122 -5.57 -22.00 1.72
C ALA A 122 -6.90 -22.02 0.94
N SER A 123 -7.05 -21.13 -0.04
CA SER A 123 -8.24 -21.09 -0.90
C SER A 123 -8.38 -22.35 -1.76
N ASP A 124 -7.29 -22.84 -2.34
CA ASP A 124 -7.28 -24.07 -3.13
C ASP A 124 -7.67 -25.28 -2.28
N ASP A 125 -7.15 -25.37 -1.05
CA ASP A 125 -7.50 -26.43 -0.12
C ASP A 125 -8.97 -26.38 0.29
N ILE A 126 -9.52 -25.18 0.56
CA ILE A 126 -10.94 -25.01 0.88
C ILE A 126 -11.82 -25.48 -0.28
N VAL A 127 -11.49 -25.08 -1.53
CA VAL A 127 -12.24 -25.50 -2.72
C VAL A 127 -12.16 -27.01 -2.92
N ARG A 128 -10.97 -27.59 -2.78
CA ARG A 128 -10.73 -29.03 -2.94
C ARG A 128 -11.50 -29.83 -1.89
N ILE A 129 -11.36 -29.48 -0.61
CA ILE A 129 -12.03 -30.16 0.51
C ILE A 129 -13.54 -29.98 0.40
N GLY A 130 -14.03 -28.77 0.15
CA GLY A 130 -15.45 -28.50 -0.06
C GLY A 130 -16.04 -29.34 -1.19
N GLY A 131 -15.33 -29.43 -2.32
CA GLY A 131 -15.73 -30.29 -3.43
C GLY A 131 -15.79 -31.78 -3.05
N GLN A 132 -14.82 -32.27 -2.25
CA GLN A 132 -14.84 -33.64 -1.74
C GLN A 132 -16.02 -33.91 -0.80
N VAL A 133 -16.34 -32.97 0.09
CA VAL A 133 -17.49 -33.06 1.00
C VAL A 133 -18.80 -33.13 0.21
N ILE A 134 -19.01 -32.20 -0.73
CA ILE A 134 -20.20 -32.17 -1.59
C ILE A 134 -20.34 -33.49 -2.37
N ASN A 135 -19.25 -33.97 -2.97
CA ASN A 135 -19.26 -35.23 -3.72
C ASN A 135 -19.63 -36.43 -2.83
N THR A 136 -19.18 -36.43 -1.58
CA THR A 136 -19.48 -37.50 -0.62
C THR A 136 -20.96 -37.48 -0.22
N ILE A 137 -21.50 -36.30 0.10
CA ILE A 137 -22.93 -36.11 0.40
C ILE A 137 -23.80 -36.59 -0.78
N ASN A 138 -23.47 -36.16 -2.00
CA ASN A 138 -24.21 -36.54 -3.21
C ASN A 138 -24.13 -38.04 -3.55
N LYS A 139 -23.10 -38.76 -3.07
CA LYS A 139 -23.00 -40.22 -3.22
C LYS A 139 -23.88 -40.94 -2.19
N MET A 140 -23.87 -40.47 -0.94
CA MET A 140 -24.73 -41.02 0.11
C MET A 140 -26.20 -40.86 -0.24
N ASP A 141 -26.63 -39.64 -0.62
CA ASP A 141 -28.03 -39.34 -0.99
C ASP A 141 -28.53 -40.22 -2.15
N ARG A 142 -27.72 -40.35 -3.21
CA ARG A 142 -28.03 -41.28 -4.33
C ARG A 142 -28.11 -42.74 -3.91
N THR A 143 -27.28 -43.17 -2.96
CA THR A 143 -27.30 -44.56 -2.48
C THR A 143 -28.60 -44.83 -1.72
N TYR A 144 -29.02 -43.93 -0.83
CA TYR A 144 -30.31 -44.03 -0.12
C TYR A 144 -31.51 -44.00 -1.07
N ALA A 145 -31.47 -43.18 -2.12
CA ALA A 145 -32.52 -43.13 -3.15
C ALA A 145 -32.65 -44.43 -3.96
N LEU A 146 -31.56 -45.18 -4.16
CA LEU A 146 -31.57 -46.44 -4.92
C LEU A 146 -31.92 -47.66 -4.05
N THR A 147 -31.65 -47.62 -2.74
CA THR A 147 -31.97 -48.72 -1.80
C THR A 147 -33.37 -48.61 -1.18
N GLY A 148 -34.07 -47.48 -1.36
CA GLY A 148 -35.42 -47.24 -0.83
C GLY A 148 -36.59 -47.67 -1.73
N PHE A 149 -36.32 -48.34 -2.86
CA PHE A 149 -37.33 -48.79 -3.84
C PHE A 149 -37.43 -50.33 -3.99
N SER A 150 -37.14 -51.09 -2.92
CA SER A 150 -37.35 -52.56 -2.88
C SER A 150 -38.46 -52.95 -1.91
#